data_AF-A0A4Y2EK57-F1
#
_entry.id   AF-A0A4Y2EK57-F1
#
_cell.length_a   1.000
_cell.length_b   1.000
_cell.length_c   1.000
_cell.angle_alpha   90.00
_cell.angle_beta   90.00
_cell.angle_gamma   90.00
#
_symmetry.space_group_name_H-M   'P 1'
#
loop_
_entity.id
_entity.type
_entity.pdbx_description
1 polymer ?
#
loop_
_entity_poly.entity_id
_entity_poly.type
_entity_poly.pdbx_seq_one_letter_code
_entity_poly.pdbx_strand_id
1 'polypeptide(L)'
;MGHIGIAGNEAADRAAKRASEKSAIDIHLGTPLRSLKTTLRRILLSEWQSTWDNDGTKGRFTHNILRDVKTSRCIDNIYLSQILTNHGLYPHYLKRFNLRNCNCRCGKDMQDGILHYFFVCPLFHHIRTNIQHDTPVTKIISTPKLATEAKTILKEIYMHQQDVFEFFV
;
A
#
# COMPACT_ATOMS: atom_id res chain seq x y z
N MET A 1 -33.26 -11.05 0.80
CA MET A 1 -33.68 -11.47 2.16
C MET A 1 -33.27 -10.37 3.13
N GLY A 2 -34.24 -9.56 3.57
CA GLY A 2 -34.01 -8.53 4.58
C GLY A 2 -34.13 -9.16 5.97
N HIS A 3 -33.19 -8.86 6.85
CA HIS A 3 -33.13 -9.37 8.22
C HIS A 3 -34.18 -8.64 9.09
N ILE A 4 -35.43 -9.08 9.00
CA ILE A 4 -36.54 -8.66 9.87
C ILE A 4 -36.34 -9.26 11.27
N GLY A 5 -36.51 -8.48 12.35
CA GLY A 5 -36.51 -8.97 13.73
C GLY A 5 -35.28 -8.63 14.58
N ILE A 6 -34.31 -7.85 14.08
CA ILE A 6 -33.24 -7.34 14.95
C ILE A 6 -33.74 -6.09 15.67
N ALA A 7 -34.09 -6.23 16.94
CA ALA A 7 -34.67 -5.17 17.76
C ALA A 7 -33.88 -3.84 17.73
N GLY A 8 -32.54 -3.91 17.65
CA GLY A 8 -31.67 -2.75 17.51
C GLY A 8 -31.83 -2.02 16.18
N ASN A 9 -31.95 -2.75 15.07
CA ASN A 9 -32.15 -2.15 13.74
C ASN A 9 -33.55 -1.53 13.63
N GLU A 10 -34.56 -2.21 14.14
CA GLU A 10 -35.93 -1.67 14.14
C GLU A 10 -36.06 -0.44 15.04
N ALA A 11 -35.35 -0.40 16.18
CA ALA A 11 -35.29 0.79 17.02
C ALA A 11 -34.59 1.96 16.32
N ALA A 12 -33.49 1.70 15.60
CA ALA A 12 -32.78 2.70 14.82
C ALA A 12 -33.64 3.24 13.66
N ASP A 13 -34.32 2.39 12.91
CA ASP A 13 -35.23 2.78 11.82
C ASP A 13 -36.42 3.61 12.35
N ARG A 14 -37.02 3.20 13.47
CA ARG A 14 -38.08 4.00 14.13
C ARG A 14 -37.58 5.36 14.59
N ALA A 15 -36.33 5.48 15.01
CA ALA A 15 -35.73 6.76 15.39
C ALA A 15 -35.45 7.64 14.16
N ALA A 16 -34.87 7.06 13.10
CA ALA A 16 -34.61 7.75 11.84
C ALA A 16 -35.89 8.27 11.18
N LYS A 17 -36.95 7.44 11.14
CA LYS A 17 -38.27 7.84 10.62
C LYS A 17 -38.86 9.01 11.41
N ARG A 18 -38.89 8.91 12.74
CA ARG A 18 -39.37 9.99 13.62
C ARG A 18 -38.57 11.28 13.46
N ALA A 19 -37.26 11.19 13.23
CA ALA A 19 -36.43 12.36 12.96
C ALA A 19 -36.74 12.99 11.59
N SER A 20 -37.06 12.19 10.57
CA SER A 20 -37.38 12.69 9.23
C SER A 20 -38.72 13.42 9.13
N GLU A 21 -39.65 13.11 10.03
CA GLU A 21 -40.99 13.73 10.10
C GLU A 21 -41.01 15.02 10.94
N LYS A 22 -39.90 15.36 11.63
CA LYS A 22 -39.81 16.60 12.42
C LYS A 22 -39.65 17.81 11.52
N SER A 23 -40.46 18.83 11.77
CA SER A 23 -40.42 20.13 11.10
C SER A 23 -39.40 21.11 11.70
N ALA A 24 -38.85 20.82 12.88
CA ALA A 24 -37.91 21.68 13.60
C ALA A 24 -36.58 20.98 13.84
N ILE A 25 -35.49 21.74 13.74
CA ILE A 25 -34.13 21.27 14.07
C ILE A 25 -34.00 21.20 15.59
N ASP A 26 -33.77 20.01 16.13
CA ASP A 26 -33.64 19.80 17.59
C ASP A 26 -32.43 20.52 18.19
N ILE A 27 -31.31 20.61 17.46
CA ILE A 27 -30.05 21.24 17.92
C ILE A 27 -29.42 22.02 16.77
N HIS A 28 -29.38 23.34 16.89
CA HIS A 28 -28.63 24.18 15.96
C HIS A 28 -27.18 24.28 16.40
N LEU A 29 -26.28 23.53 15.75
CA LEU A 29 -24.86 23.43 16.11
C LEU A 29 -24.06 24.73 15.91
N GLY A 30 -24.69 25.82 15.42
CA GLY A 30 -24.05 27.12 15.18
C GLY A 30 -22.95 27.11 14.11
N THR A 31 -22.66 25.94 13.54
CA THR A 31 -21.56 25.68 12.62
C THR A 31 -22.12 24.92 11.42
N PRO A 32 -21.86 25.37 10.18
CA PRO A 32 -22.28 24.63 9.00
C PRO A 32 -21.73 23.21 9.01
N LEU A 33 -22.53 22.23 8.57
CA LEU A 33 -22.12 20.83 8.46
C LEU A 33 -20.81 20.66 7.68
N ARG A 34 -20.59 21.50 6.67
CA ARG A 34 -19.34 21.54 5.90
C ARG A 34 -18.13 21.83 6.80
N SER A 35 -18.23 22.83 7.67
CA SER A 35 -17.16 23.23 8.60
C SER A 35 -16.87 22.13 9.61
N LEU A 36 -17.91 21.47 10.13
CA LEU A 36 -17.76 20.31 11.00
C LEU A 36 -17.03 19.16 10.28
N LYS A 37 -17.47 18.81 9.05
CA LYS A 37 -16.82 17.77 8.23
C LYS A 37 -15.36 18.08 7.94
N THR A 38 -15.02 19.33 7.60
CA THR A 38 -13.64 19.76 7.38
C THR A 38 -12.80 19.62 8.64
N THR A 39 -13.34 20.04 9.78
CA THR A 39 -12.65 19.95 11.09
C THR A 39 -12.38 18.49 11.47
N LEU A 40 -13.39 17.62 11.35
CA LEU A 40 -13.24 16.20 11.62
C LEU A 40 -12.21 15.54 10.70
N ARG A 41 -12.24 15.85 9.40
CA ARG A 41 -11.23 15.35 8.45
C ARG A 41 -9.81 15.77 8.84
N ARG A 42 -9.61 17.02 9.26
CA ARG A 42 -8.30 17.51 9.69
C ARG A 42 -7.81 16.78 10.94
N ILE A 43 -8.67 16.58 11.93
CA ILE A 43 -8.33 15.83 13.15
C ILE A 43 -7.95 14.39 12.79
N LEU A 44 -8.80 13.70 12.03
CA LEU A 44 -8.55 12.31 11.61
C LEU A 44 -7.24 12.15 10.82
N LEU A 45 -6.95 13.07 9.90
CA LEU A 45 -5.69 13.04 9.13
C LEU A 45 -4.47 13.30 10.01
N SER A 46 -4.59 14.18 11.01
CA SER A 46 -3.51 14.43 11.98
C SER A 46 -3.23 13.20 12.83
N GLU A 47 -4.28 12.54 13.34
CA GLU A 47 -4.14 11.29 14.09
C GLU A 47 -3.54 10.18 13.23
N TRP A 48 -4.03 10.02 11.99
CA TRP A 48 -3.47 9.04 11.06
C TRP A 48 -2.00 9.31 10.73
N GLN A 49 -1.62 10.57 10.53
CA GLN A 49 -0.22 10.93 10.30
C GLN A 49 0.64 10.62 11.53
N SER A 50 0.15 10.96 12.73
CA SER A 50 0.84 10.65 13.99
C SER A 50 1.06 9.14 14.15
N THR A 51 0.04 8.32 13.94
CA THR A 51 0.16 6.87 13.95
C THR A 51 1.12 6.40 12.85
N TRP A 52 1.03 6.99 11.66
CA TRP A 52 1.90 6.61 10.55
C TRP A 52 3.37 6.90 10.82
N ASP A 53 3.70 7.99 11.51
CA ASP A 53 5.08 8.33 11.86
C ASP A 53 5.61 7.53 13.05
N ASN A 54 4.76 7.23 14.03
CA ASN A 54 5.21 6.75 15.34
C ASN A 54 4.91 5.27 15.62
N ASP A 55 3.97 4.64 14.91
CA ASP A 55 3.52 3.29 15.28
C ASP A 55 4.35 2.17 14.63
N GLY A 56 5.08 1.46 15.49
CA GLY A 56 5.69 0.16 15.24
C GLY A 56 6.80 0.08 14.18
N THR A 57 7.41 -1.10 14.08
CA THR A 57 8.41 -1.42 13.04
C THR A 57 7.79 -1.95 11.74
N LYS A 58 6.49 -2.22 11.74
CA LYS A 58 5.76 -2.71 10.56
C LYS A 58 5.51 -1.56 9.58
N GLY A 59 5.52 -1.86 8.28
CA GLY A 59 5.22 -0.87 7.23
C GLY A 59 6.27 0.23 7.04
N ARG A 60 7.40 0.21 7.78
CA ARG A 60 8.43 1.26 7.71
C ARG A 60 9.05 1.41 6.33
N PHE A 61 9.14 0.33 5.56
CA PHE A 61 9.56 0.40 4.16
C PHE A 61 8.64 1.33 3.35
N THR A 62 7.32 1.12 3.43
CA THR A 62 6.34 1.97 2.76
C THR A 62 6.34 3.39 3.31
N HIS A 63 6.47 3.56 4.64
CA HIS A 63 6.59 4.88 5.27
C HIS A 63 7.76 5.68 4.72
N ASN A 64 8.94 5.06 4.59
CA ASN A 64 10.13 5.73 4.07
C ASN A 64 9.95 6.29 2.65
N ILE A 65 9.06 5.67 1.85
CA ILE A 65 8.71 6.11 0.50
C ILE A 65 7.53 7.09 0.52
N LEU A 66 6.52 6.80 1.33
CA LEU A 66 5.22 7.47 1.39
C LEU A 66 4.97 8.06 2.78
N ARG A 67 5.81 9.02 3.17
CA ARG A 67 5.82 9.61 4.52
C ARG A 67 4.51 10.32 4.88
N ASP A 68 3.88 10.96 3.90
CA ASP A 68 2.63 11.68 4.15
C ASP A 68 1.40 10.78 3.95
N VAL A 69 0.45 10.86 4.86
CA VAL A 69 -0.93 10.38 4.70
C VAL A 69 -1.68 11.32 3.77
N LYS A 70 -2.14 10.80 2.63
CA LYS A 70 -2.90 11.58 1.62
C LYS A 70 -4.10 10.78 1.15
N THR A 71 -5.30 11.35 1.25
CA THR A 71 -6.54 10.72 0.77
C THR A 71 -6.66 10.69 -0.75
N SER A 72 -5.86 11.52 -1.44
CA SER A 72 -5.81 11.57 -2.90
C SER A 72 -4.90 10.52 -3.52
N ARG A 73 -4.14 9.77 -2.72
CA ARG A 73 -3.20 8.76 -3.22
C ARG A 73 -3.98 7.52 -3.68
N CYS A 74 -3.97 7.27 -4.98
CA CYS A 74 -4.45 6.03 -5.58
C CYS A 74 -3.26 5.25 -6.14
N ILE A 75 -3.12 3.98 -5.78
CA ILE A 75 -2.16 3.04 -6.36
C ILE A 75 -2.99 1.94 -7.00
N ASP A 76 -3.22 2.06 -8.30
CA ASP A 76 -4.10 1.20 -9.10
C ASP A 76 -3.34 0.11 -9.86
N ASN A 77 -2.02 0.00 -9.64
CA ASN A 77 -1.16 -0.90 -10.38
C ASN A 77 -0.50 -1.93 -9.45
N ILE A 78 -0.68 -3.22 -9.77
CA ILE A 78 -0.16 -4.32 -8.95
C ILE A 78 1.37 -4.27 -8.77
N TYR A 79 2.13 -3.91 -9.81
CA TYR A 79 3.59 -3.81 -9.72
C TYR A 79 4.01 -2.64 -8.84
N LEU A 80 3.35 -1.48 -8.95
CA LEU A 80 3.63 -0.34 -8.07
C LEU A 80 3.31 -0.68 -6.61
N SER A 81 2.21 -1.38 -6.35
CA SER A 81 1.87 -1.84 -5.00
C SER A 81 2.96 -2.77 -4.43
N GLN A 82 3.50 -3.69 -5.25
CA GLN A 82 4.60 -4.57 -4.83
C GLN A 82 5.87 -3.79 -4.50
N ILE A 83 6.25 -2.82 -5.34
CA ILE A 83 7.40 -1.94 -5.12
C ILE A 83 7.22 -1.15 -3.82
N LEU A 84 6.06 -0.55 -3.61
CA LEU A 84 5.78 0.34 -2.47
C LEU A 84 5.70 -0.39 -1.14
N THR A 85 5.22 -1.63 -1.15
CA THR A 85 5.08 -2.44 0.05
C THR A 85 6.31 -3.27 0.35
N ASN A 86 7.26 -3.35 -0.60
CA ASN A 86 8.27 -4.41 -0.63
C ASN A 86 7.60 -5.72 -0.25
N HIS A 87 6.56 -6.06 -1.02
CA HIS A 87 5.87 -7.35 -1.01
C HIS A 87 5.81 -7.86 -2.43
N GLY A 88 6.04 -9.15 -2.64
CA GLY A 88 5.94 -9.71 -3.99
C GLY A 88 6.73 -10.98 -4.18
N LEU A 89 6.93 -11.30 -5.45
CA LEU A 89 7.56 -12.54 -5.85
C LEU A 89 9.09 -12.40 -5.78
N TYR A 90 9.63 -12.52 -4.57
CA TYR A 90 11.07 -12.64 -4.38
C TYR A 90 11.42 -13.38 -3.08
N PRO A 91 12.62 -13.96 -3.01
CA PRO A 91 12.95 -14.95 -2.00
C PRO A 91 12.77 -14.51 -0.55
N HIS A 92 13.25 -13.31 -0.18
CA HIS A 92 13.14 -12.81 1.20
C HIS A 92 11.67 -12.72 1.67
N TYR A 93 10.77 -12.22 0.84
CA TYR A 93 9.35 -12.15 1.18
C TYR A 93 8.71 -13.55 1.22
N LEU A 94 8.97 -14.38 0.20
CA LEU A 94 8.41 -15.73 0.14
C LEU A 94 8.82 -16.59 1.34
N LYS A 95 10.08 -16.49 1.77
CA LYS A 95 10.59 -17.16 2.98
C LYS A 95 9.96 -16.62 4.25
N ARG A 96 9.90 -15.29 4.41
CA ARG A 96 9.31 -14.65 5.59
C ARG A 96 7.87 -15.10 5.87
N PHE A 97 7.10 -15.37 4.81
CA PHE A 97 5.71 -15.82 4.91
C PHE A 97 5.53 -17.34 4.77
N ASN A 98 6.62 -18.12 4.82
CA ASN A 98 6.60 -19.58 4.67
C ASN A 98 5.89 -20.06 3.38
N LEU A 99 5.96 -19.26 2.31
CA LEU A 99 5.33 -19.57 1.03
C LEU A 99 6.21 -20.48 0.18
N ARG A 100 7.51 -20.19 0.13
CA ARG A 100 8.52 -20.97 -0.61
C ARG A 100 9.90 -20.79 0.02
N ASN A 101 10.67 -21.87 0.07
CA ASN A 101 12.10 -21.80 0.37
C ASN A 101 12.88 -21.67 -0.94
N CYS A 102 13.31 -20.46 -1.26
CA CYS A 102 14.10 -20.22 -2.47
C CYS A 102 15.18 -19.16 -2.25
N ASN A 103 16.13 -19.07 -3.17
CA ASN A 103 17.09 -17.99 -3.31
C ASN A 103 17.05 -17.43 -4.73
N CYS A 104 17.66 -16.27 -4.96
CA CYS A 104 17.91 -15.77 -6.30
C CYS A 104 19.16 -16.47 -6.81
N ARG A 105 19.09 -16.98 -8.04
CA ARG A 105 20.20 -17.67 -8.70
C ARG A 105 21.43 -16.80 -8.92
N CYS A 106 21.34 -15.49 -8.68
CA CYS A 106 22.51 -14.63 -8.69
C CYS A 106 23.49 -14.86 -7.52
N GLY A 107 23.09 -15.62 -6.50
CA GLY A 107 23.95 -16.02 -5.38
C GLY A 107 24.24 -14.93 -4.34
N LYS A 108 23.63 -13.74 -4.43
CA LYS A 108 23.78 -12.67 -3.43
C LYS A 108 22.72 -12.78 -2.32
N ASP A 109 23.10 -12.42 -1.10
CA ASP A 109 22.16 -12.29 0.03
C ASP A 109 21.13 -11.16 -0.26
N MET A 110 19.85 -11.41 0.04
CA MET A 110 18.72 -10.60 -0.46
C MET A 110 17.92 -9.91 0.64
N GLN A 111 18.62 -9.36 1.63
CA GLN A 111 18.01 -8.57 2.71
C GLN A 111 17.12 -7.43 2.17
N ASP A 112 17.48 -6.85 1.02
CA ASP A 112 16.79 -5.70 0.43
C ASP A 112 15.49 -6.03 -0.34
N GLY A 113 15.10 -7.30 -0.40
CA GLY A 113 13.85 -7.74 -1.02
C GLY A 113 13.76 -7.40 -2.51
N ILE A 114 12.71 -6.66 -2.91
CA ILE A 114 12.47 -6.28 -4.31
C ILE A 114 13.55 -5.33 -4.86
N LEU A 115 14.19 -4.53 -4.00
CA LEU A 115 15.19 -3.54 -4.39
C LEU A 115 16.47 -4.20 -4.93
N HIS A 116 16.74 -5.45 -4.52
CA HIS A 116 17.82 -6.26 -5.07
C HIS A 116 17.80 -6.27 -6.62
N TYR A 117 16.61 -6.47 -7.21
CA TYR A 117 16.45 -6.56 -8.66
C TYR A 117 16.61 -5.22 -9.36
N PHE A 118 16.30 -4.12 -8.67
CA PHE A 118 16.40 -2.77 -9.23
C PHE A 118 17.78 -2.16 -9.12
N PHE A 119 18.64 -2.64 -8.20
CA PHE A 119 19.93 -1.98 -7.95
C PHE A 119 21.15 -2.88 -8.14
N VAL A 120 21.07 -4.18 -7.85
CA VAL A 120 22.28 -5.01 -7.68
C VAL A 120 22.26 -6.38 -8.37
N CYS A 121 21.10 -6.90 -8.76
CA CYS A 121 20.96 -8.26 -9.28
C CYS A 121 21.58 -8.41 -10.68
N PRO A 122 22.68 -9.13 -10.89
CA PRO A 122 23.33 -9.22 -12.21
C PRO A 122 22.42 -9.78 -13.31
N LEU A 123 21.43 -10.63 -12.97
CA LEU A 123 20.49 -11.22 -13.93
C LEU A 123 19.70 -10.15 -14.71
N PHE A 124 19.42 -9.00 -14.09
CA PHE A 124 18.64 -7.91 -14.68
C PHE A 124 19.50 -6.73 -15.14
N HIS A 125 20.82 -6.88 -15.19
CA HIS A 125 21.71 -5.79 -15.63
C HIS A 125 21.36 -5.25 -17.01
N HIS A 126 21.00 -6.14 -17.94
CA HIS A 126 20.62 -5.77 -19.31
C HIS A 126 19.30 -4.98 -19.40
N ILE A 127 18.42 -5.07 -18.40
CA ILE A 127 17.17 -4.30 -18.33
C ILE A 127 17.38 -2.98 -17.59
N ARG A 128 18.28 -2.98 -16.61
CA ARG A 128 18.63 -1.79 -15.80
C ARG A 128 19.46 -0.79 -16.60
N THR A 129 18.77 -0.04 -17.46
CA THR A 129 19.39 0.98 -18.32
C THR A 129 19.30 2.38 -17.73
N ASN A 130 18.30 2.65 -16.89
CA ASN A 130 18.03 3.99 -16.35
C ASN A 130 18.02 4.03 -14.81
N ILE A 131 17.70 2.94 -14.14
CA ILE A 131 17.71 2.87 -12.68
C ILE A 131 19.16 2.73 -12.21
N GLN A 132 19.64 3.73 -11.47
CA GLN A 132 20.96 3.73 -10.84
C GLN A 132 20.86 3.24 -9.39
N HIS A 133 21.97 2.78 -8.83
CA HIS A 133 22.03 2.17 -7.49
C HIS A 133 21.51 3.09 -6.36
N ASP A 134 21.66 4.40 -6.51
CA ASP A 134 21.25 5.43 -5.55
C ASP A 134 19.90 6.06 -5.88
N THR A 135 19.21 5.58 -6.92
CA THR A 135 17.94 6.17 -7.37
C THR A 135 16.87 5.97 -6.28
N PRO A 136 16.30 7.06 -5.73
CA PRO A 136 15.25 6.92 -4.73
C PRO A 136 14.05 6.15 -5.28
N VAL A 137 13.47 5.24 -4.49
CA VAL A 137 12.29 4.48 -4.92
C VAL A 137 11.12 5.40 -5.28
N THR A 138 11.00 6.55 -4.61
CA THR A 138 10.05 7.62 -4.95
C THR A 138 10.22 8.12 -6.38
N LYS A 139 11.46 8.22 -6.88
CA LYS A 139 11.75 8.61 -8.26
C LYS A 139 11.42 7.48 -9.24
N ILE A 140 11.70 6.23 -8.86
CA ILE A 140 11.35 5.05 -9.68
C ILE A 140 9.84 5.02 -9.94
N ILE A 141 9.02 5.24 -8.90
CA ILE A 141 7.55 5.20 -9.04
C ILE A 141 6.98 6.44 -9.74
N SER A 142 7.58 7.62 -9.57
CA SER A 142 7.05 8.87 -10.12
C SER A 142 7.48 9.16 -11.56
N THR A 143 8.59 8.58 -12.02
CA THR A 143 9.11 8.82 -13.36
C THR A 143 8.65 7.71 -14.33
N PRO A 144 7.87 8.01 -15.38
CA PRO A 144 7.30 6.99 -16.28
C PRO A 144 8.34 6.03 -16.89
N LYS A 145 9.52 6.55 -17.26
CA LYS A 145 10.62 5.74 -17.81
C LYS A 145 11.14 4.72 -16.79
N LEU A 146 11.42 5.16 -15.57
CA LEU A 146 11.92 4.31 -14.49
C LEU A 146 10.84 3.32 -14.02
N ALA A 147 9.60 3.77 -13.92
CA ALA A 147 8.47 2.93 -13.55
C ALA A 147 8.25 1.81 -14.58
N THR A 148 8.40 2.11 -15.87
CA THR A 148 8.34 1.11 -16.94
C THR A 148 9.47 0.10 -16.82
N GLU A 149 10.70 0.55 -16.60
CA GLU A 149 11.86 -0.33 -16.39
C GLU A 149 11.66 -1.27 -15.19
N ALA A 150 11.25 -0.73 -14.04
CA ALA A 150 10.96 -1.53 -12.85
C ALA A 150 9.82 -2.54 -13.09
N LYS A 151 8.76 -2.14 -13.80
CA LYS A 151 7.67 -3.04 -14.20
C LYS A 151 8.14 -4.15 -15.13
N THR A 152 9.05 -3.86 -16.08
CA THR A 152 9.63 -4.87 -16.96
C THR A 152 10.41 -5.89 -16.15
N ILE A 153 11.27 -5.46 -15.22
CA ILE A 153 12.00 -6.36 -14.32
C ILE A 153 11.03 -7.28 -13.55
N LEU A 154 9.95 -6.74 -12.99
CA LEU A 154 8.97 -7.55 -12.25
C LEU A 154 8.18 -8.52 -13.14
N LYS A 155 7.88 -8.13 -14.39
CA LYS A 155 7.28 -9.02 -15.37
C LYS A 155 8.21 -10.19 -15.69
N GLU A 156 9.47 -9.92 -15.95
CA GLU A 156 10.47 -10.96 -16.22
C GLU A 156 10.60 -11.94 -15.04
N ILE A 157 10.66 -11.45 -13.81
CA ILE A 157 10.66 -12.30 -12.61
C ILE A 157 9.41 -13.20 -12.56
N TYR A 158 8.24 -12.66 -12.88
CA TYR A 158 6.99 -13.42 -12.87
C TYR A 158 6.95 -14.51 -13.95
N MET A 159 7.43 -14.20 -15.15
CA MET A 159 7.43 -15.10 -16.31
C MET A 159 8.52 -16.18 -16.22
N HIS A 160 9.67 -15.85 -15.64
CA HIS A 160 10.88 -16.68 -15.67
C HIS A 160 11.33 -17.13 -14.27
N GLN A 161 10.38 -17.52 -13.41
CA GLN A 161 10.66 -17.86 -12.00
C GLN A 161 11.72 -18.95 -11.85
N GLN A 162 11.75 -19.95 -12.74
CA GLN A 162 12.71 -21.06 -12.67
C GLN A 162 14.13 -20.62 -13.02
N ASP A 163 14.27 -19.58 -13.85
CA ASP A 163 15.55 -19.01 -14.28
C ASP A 163 16.07 -17.95 -13.30
N VAL A 164 15.18 -17.40 -12.48
CA VAL A 164 15.51 -16.38 -11.47
C VAL A 164 15.69 -16.98 -10.08
N PHE A 165 14.91 -18.00 -9.73
CA PHE A 165 14.91 -18.61 -8.40
C PHE A 165 15.52 -20.01 -8.39
N GLU A 166 16.33 -20.24 -7.37
CA GLU A 166 16.78 -21.56 -6.95
C GLU A 166 15.83 -22.03 -5.84
N PHE A 167 15.12 -23.12 -6.07
CA PHE A 167 14.18 -23.69 -5.11
C PHE A 167 14.84 -24.79 -4.30
N PHE A 168 14.61 -24.79 -2.99
CA PHE A 168 15.06 -25.84 -2.09
C PHE A 168 13.84 -26.70 -1.73
N VAL A 169 14.04 -28.02 -1.76
CA VAL A 169 13.05 -29.02 -1.36
C VAL A 169 12.99 -29.10 0.16
#